data_AF-A0AA38N4X5-F1
#
_entry.id   AF-A0AA38N4X5-F1
#
_cell.length_a   1.000
_cell.length_b   1.000
_cell.length_c   1.000
_cell.angle_alpha   90.00
_cell.angle_beta   90.00
_cell.angle_gamma   90.00
#
_symmetry.space_group_name_H-M   'P 1'
#
loop_
_entity.id
_entity.type
_entity.pdbx_description
1 polymer ?
#
loop_
_entity_poly.entity_id
_entity_poly.type
_entity_poly.pdbx_seq_one_letter_code
_entity_poly.pdbx_strand_id
1 'polypeptide(L)'
;MGASQSRSDNGQVVFRSETPVQFSPDVVEQLSERQVSATPTPERQSTLDEHVRTRIQNEVKHLRKAEEEIQQEIRLALEKENLDREKAMAGQVSDEHGAGAGSVKSSAALMGDLEEIRSKIDRFQTRRSLANYPGLKASQEALVSCYKTHPTSSLDCWKEIANFKNSVAQLEKDYFKTLQ
;
A
#
# COMPACT_ATOMS: atom_id res chain seq x y z
N MET A 1 32.71 -47.13 -26.19
CA MET A 1 32.89 -47.94 -24.98
C MET A 1 33.56 -47.05 -23.94
N GLY A 2 32.77 -46.52 -23.00
CA GLY A 2 33.23 -45.66 -21.91
C GLY A 2 33.77 -46.50 -20.76
N ALA A 3 34.85 -46.04 -20.14
CA ALA A 3 35.44 -46.66 -18.96
C ALA A 3 35.40 -45.67 -17.79
N SER A 4 34.50 -45.97 -16.86
CA SER A 4 34.36 -45.43 -15.52
C SER A 4 35.58 -45.76 -14.66
N GLN A 5 36.33 -44.76 -14.21
CA GLN A 5 37.25 -44.87 -13.07
C GLN A 5 37.33 -43.53 -12.33
N SER A 6 36.22 -43.11 -11.71
CA SER A 6 36.23 -42.13 -10.62
C SER A 6 35.71 -42.83 -9.37
N ARG A 7 36.58 -43.60 -8.73
CA ARG A 7 36.43 -43.98 -7.33
C ARG A 7 37.48 -43.20 -6.56
N SER A 8 37.05 -42.25 -5.72
CA SER A 8 37.91 -41.64 -4.73
C SER A 8 38.21 -42.69 -3.67
N ASP A 9 39.41 -43.26 -3.78
CA ASP A 9 40.00 -44.12 -2.77
C ASP A 9 40.03 -43.36 -1.44
N ASN A 10 39.40 -43.91 -0.40
CA ASN A 10 39.47 -43.40 0.97
C ASN A 10 40.85 -43.76 1.56
N GLY A 11 41.92 -43.34 0.88
CA GLY A 11 43.29 -43.50 1.33
C GLY A 11 43.61 -42.39 2.32
N GLN A 12 43.44 -42.66 3.62
CA GLN A 12 44.08 -41.85 4.64
C GLN A 12 45.60 -42.02 4.48
N VAL A 13 46.25 -41.08 3.78
CA VAL A 13 47.70 -41.06 3.61
C VAL A 13 48.33 -40.70 4.95
N VAL A 14 48.70 -41.71 5.73
CA VAL A 14 49.44 -41.53 6.98
C VAL A 14 50.92 -41.43 6.64
N PHE A 15 51.43 -40.19 6.54
CA PHE A 15 52.86 -39.94 6.47
C PHE A 15 53.49 -40.32 7.83
N ARG A 16 54.24 -41.43 7.87
CA ARG A 16 55.06 -41.78 9.02
C ARG A 16 56.45 -41.18 8.80
N SER A 17 56.82 -40.19 9.61
CA SER A 17 58.20 -39.69 9.66
C SER A 17 59.10 -40.77 10.25
N GLU A 18 60.06 -41.26 9.48
CA GLU A 18 61.00 -42.32 9.89
C GLU A 18 62.03 -41.84 10.93
N THR A 19 62.13 -40.53 11.17
CA THR A 19 62.94 -39.95 12.24
C THR A 19 62.09 -39.71 13.48
N PRO A 20 62.50 -40.20 14.68
CA PRO A 20 61.79 -39.91 15.90
C PRO A 20 61.95 -38.42 16.22
N VAL A 21 60.84 -37.68 16.10
CA VAL A 21 60.78 -36.28 16.51
C VAL A 21 60.87 -36.26 18.03
N GLN A 22 62.07 -35.99 18.57
CA GLN A 22 62.26 -35.76 19.99
C GLN A 22 62.09 -34.27 20.28
N PHE A 23 61.12 -33.93 21.12
CA PHE A 23 60.96 -32.58 21.63
C PHE A 23 61.83 -32.40 22.87
N SER A 24 62.32 -31.18 23.10
CA SER A 24 62.99 -30.87 24.37
C SER A 24 62.01 -31.06 25.53
N PRO A 25 62.48 -31.56 26.70
CA PRO A 25 61.62 -31.79 27.86
C PRO A 25 60.86 -30.52 28.28
N ASP A 26 61.50 -29.36 28.13
CA ASP A 26 60.94 -28.04 28.43
C ASP A 26 59.71 -27.69 27.56
N VAL A 27 59.75 -28.03 26.27
CA VAL A 27 58.61 -27.82 25.36
C VAL A 27 57.47 -28.80 25.67
N VAL A 28 57.82 -30.04 26.03
CA VAL A 28 56.83 -31.05 26.43
C VAL A 28 56.12 -30.63 27.72
N GLU A 29 56.87 -30.13 28.70
CA GLU A 29 56.34 -29.65 29.97
C GLU A 29 55.42 -28.45 29.76
N GLN A 30 55.84 -27.43 28.99
CA GLN A 30 54.99 -26.29 28.63
C GLN A 30 53.71 -26.68 27.88
N LEU A 31 53.79 -27.63 26.94
CA LEU A 31 52.61 -28.13 26.23
C LEU A 31 51.69 -28.90 27.19
N SER A 32 52.24 -29.68 28.12
CA SER A 32 51.47 -30.42 29.14
C SER A 32 50.78 -29.48 30.13
N GLU A 33 51.45 -28.43 30.60
CA GLU A 33 50.88 -27.41 31.48
C GLU A 33 49.75 -26.65 30.79
N ARG A 34 49.94 -26.32 29.50
CA ARG A 34 48.93 -25.66 28.68
C ARG A 34 47.74 -26.56 28.36
N GLN A 35 47.94 -27.88 28.35
CA GLN A 35 46.89 -28.87 28.17
C GLN A 35 46.02 -29.02 29.43
N VAL A 36 46.58 -28.74 30.61
CA VAL A 36 45.86 -28.69 31.90
C VAL A 36 45.11 -27.36 32.08
N SER A 37 45.60 -26.26 31.50
CA SER A 37 44.87 -24.99 31.51
C SER A 37 43.67 -25.01 30.55
N ALA A 38 42.45 -24.94 31.09
CA ALA A 38 41.22 -24.92 30.31
C ALA A 38 40.99 -23.64 29.49
N THR A 39 41.84 -22.62 29.65
CA THR A 39 41.72 -21.31 29.01
C THR A 39 42.79 -21.12 27.93
N PRO A 40 42.41 -20.76 26.68
CA PRO A 40 43.39 -20.43 25.65
C PRO A 40 44.17 -19.16 26.02
N THR A 41 45.42 -19.07 25.56
CA THR A 41 46.24 -17.86 25.72
C THR A 41 45.61 -16.67 24.98
N PRO A 42 45.90 -15.42 25.40
CA PRO A 42 45.29 -14.22 24.80
C PRO A 42 45.45 -14.13 23.27
N GLU A 43 46.62 -14.47 22.74
CA GLU A 43 46.89 -14.49 21.28
C GLU A 43 46.04 -15.54 20.53
N ARG A 44 45.74 -16.67 21.18
CA ARG A 44 44.88 -17.72 20.60
C ARG A 44 43.41 -17.32 20.71
N GLN A 45 43.05 -16.59 21.75
CA GLN A 45 41.72 -15.99 21.92
C GLN A 45 41.43 -14.98 20.80
N SER A 46 42.36 -14.07 20.51
CA SER A 46 42.14 -13.05 19.47
C SER A 46 41.95 -13.65 18.08
N THR A 47 42.74 -14.68 17.74
CA THR A 47 42.62 -15.40 16.46
C THR A 47 41.32 -16.20 16.36
N LEU A 48 40.89 -16.84 17.45
CA LEU A 48 39.59 -17.51 17.52
C LEU A 48 38.43 -16.51 17.37
N ASP A 49 38.49 -15.38 18.08
CA ASP A 49 37.46 -14.34 18.03
C ASP A 49 37.35 -13.72 16.62
N GLU A 50 38.48 -13.50 15.94
CA GLU A 50 38.49 -13.04 14.56
C GLU A 50 37.83 -14.06 13.62
N HIS A 51 38.15 -15.35 13.78
CA HIS A 51 37.53 -16.41 12.99
C HIS A 51 36.01 -16.52 13.26
N VAL A 52 35.59 -16.38 14.53
CA VAL A 52 34.18 -16.37 14.91
C VAL A 52 33.47 -15.17 14.31
N ARG A 53 34.06 -13.97 14.39
CA ARG A 53 33.48 -12.75 13.78
C ARG A 53 33.34 -12.87 12.28
N THR A 54 34.36 -13.38 11.58
CA THR A 54 34.30 -13.55 10.12
C THR A 54 33.21 -14.55 9.73
N ARG A 55 33.08 -15.66 10.45
CA ARG A 55 31.99 -16.63 10.22
C ARG A 55 30.62 -16.01 10.47
N ILE A 56 30.43 -15.31 11.59
CA ILE A 56 29.18 -14.62 11.89
C ILE A 56 28.83 -13.61 10.79
N GLN A 57 29.80 -12.82 10.32
CA GLN A 57 29.56 -11.87 9.23
C GLN A 57 29.15 -12.54 7.93
N ASN A 58 29.75 -13.68 7.60
CA ASN A 58 29.38 -14.45 6.41
C ASN A 58 27.97 -15.03 6.53
N GLU A 59 27.62 -15.60 7.69
CA GLU A 59 26.28 -16.12 7.95
C GLU A 59 25.22 -15.01 7.94
N VAL A 60 25.50 -13.85 8.55
CA VAL A 60 24.59 -12.70 8.52
C VAL A 60 24.36 -12.20 7.09
N LYS A 61 25.42 -12.15 6.27
CA LYS A 61 25.28 -11.79 4.85
C LYS A 61 24.44 -12.81 4.08
N HIS A 62 24.61 -14.10 4.38
CA HIS A 62 23.81 -15.16 3.77
C HIS A 62 22.33 -15.04 4.16
N LEU A 63 22.03 -14.85 5.45
CA LEU A 63 20.66 -14.67 5.95
C LEU A 63 19.96 -13.46 5.34
N ARG A 64 20.64 -12.32 5.20
CA ARG A 64 20.05 -11.13 4.56
C ARG A 64 19.66 -11.38 3.10
N LYS A 65 20.50 -12.09 2.34
CA LYS A 65 20.18 -12.46 0.96
C LYS A 65 18.96 -13.37 0.87
N ALA A 66 18.90 -14.37 1.74
CA ALA A 66 17.74 -15.27 1.82
C ALA A 66 16.47 -14.50 2.21
N GLU A 67 16.57 -13.55 3.14
CA GLU A 67 15.44 -12.69 3.53
C GLU A 67 14.95 -11.83 2.36
N GLU A 68 15.86 -11.20 1.61
CA GLU A 68 15.52 -10.41 0.42
C GLU A 68 14.82 -11.25 -0.66
N GLU A 69 15.30 -12.48 -0.89
CA GLU A 69 14.70 -13.42 -1.84
C GLU A 69 13.28 -13.82 -1.41
N ILE A 70 13.08 -14.16 -0.14
CA ILE A 70 11.76 -14.48 0.43
C ILE A 70 10.83 -13.27 0.35
N GLN A 71 11.33 -12.06 0.65
CA GLN A 71 10.52 -10.84 0.54
C GLN A 71 10.06 -10.57 -0.90
N GLN A 72 10.93 -10.85 -1.89
CA GLN A 72 10.57 -10.74 -3.31
C GLN A 72 9.53 -11.78 -3.70
N GLU A 73 9.69 -13.02 -3.28
CA GLU A 73 8.72 -14.09 -3.53
C GLU A 73 7.35 -13.77 -2.92
N ILE A 74 7.32 -13.31 -1.66
CA ILE A 74 6.08 -12.85 -1.00
C ILE A 74 5.42 -11.71 -1.78
N ARG A 75 6.20 -10.74 -2.26
CA ARG A 75 5.67 -9.62 -3.04
C ARG A 75 5.03 -10.10 -4.34
N LEU A 76 5.72 -10.98 -5.07
CA LEU A 76 5.21 -11.56 -6.31
C LEU A 76 3.97 -12.42 -6.08
N ALA A 77 3.94 -13.20 -5.00
CA ALA A 77 2.79 -14.01 -4.61
C ALA A 77 1.57 -13.14 -4.28
N LEU A 78 1.76 -12.05 -3.50
CA LEU A 78 0.70 -11.10 -3.18
C LEU A 78 0.21 -10.34 -4.42
N GLU A 79 1.11 -9.94 -5.33
CA GLU A 79 0.73 -9.28 -6.57
C GLU A 79 -0.11 -10.23 -7.45
N LYS A 80 0.32 -11.48 -7.57
CA LYS A 80 -0.43 -12.52 -8.29
C LYS A 80 -1.78 -12.79 -7.64
N GLU A 81 -1.83 -12.93 -6.32
CA GLU A 81 -3.09 -13.13 -5.58
C GLU A 81 -4.04 -11.94 -5.78
N ASN A 82 -3.53 -10.71 -5.69
CA ASN A 82 -4.33 -9.52 -5.94
C ASN A 82 -4.89 -9.52 -7.36
N LEU A 83 -4.09 -9.87 -8.36
CA LEU A 83 -4.50 -9.92 -9.77
C LEU A 83 -5.50 -11.07 -10.03
N ASP A 84 -5.29 -12.24 -9.43
CA ASP A 84 -6.22 -13.38 -9.51
C ASP A 84 -7.53 -13.08 -8.77
N ARG A 85 -7.47 -12.39 -7.63
CA ARG A 85 -8.64 -11.88 -6.90
C ARG A 85 -9.37 -10.81 -7.72
N GLU A 86 -8.68 -9.88 -8.36
CA GLU A 86 -9.28 -8.90 -9.25
C GLU A 86 -9.97 -9.58 -10.44
N LYS A 87 -9.34 -10.59 -11.05
CA LYS A 87 -9.96 -11.39 -12.13
C LYS A 87 -11.18 -12.17 -11.66
N ALA A 88 -11.12 -12.81 -10.49
CA ALA A 88 -12.25 -13.53 -9.92
C ALA A 88 -13.42 -12.58 -9.62
N MET A 89 -13.12 -11.41 -9.03
CA MET A 89 -14.12 -10.39 -8.74
C MET A 89 -14.69 -9.75 -10.03
N ALA A 90 -13.88 -9.61 -11.08
CA ALA A 90 -14.34 -9.14 -12.40
C ALA A 90 -15.15 -10.20 -13.16
N GLY A 91 -14.90 -11.49 -12.94
CA GLY A 91 -15.69 -12.59 -13.51
C GLY A 91 -16.99 -12.88 -12.74
N GLN A 92 -17.06 -12.52 -11.46
CA GLN A 92 -18.27 -12.68 -10.64
C GLN A 92 -19.32 -11.58 -10.90
N VAL A 93 -18.96 -10.45 -11.51
CA VAL A 93 -19.91 -9.36 -11.84
C VAL A 93 -20.65 -9.57 -13.17
N SER A 94 -20.34 -10.62 -13.93
CA SER A 94 -21.06 -10.97 -15.16
C SER A 94 -22.29 -11.86 -14.95
N ASP A 95 -22.45 -12.49 -13.78
CA ASP A 95 -23.63 -13.29 -13.44
C ASP A 95 -24.20 -12.83 -12.08
N GLU A 96 -25.52 -12.66 -12.03
CA GLU A 96 -26.33 -12.21 -10.88
C GLU A 96 -26.47 -10.71 -10.58
N HIS A 97 -27.59 -10.18 -11.09
CA HIS A 97 -28.42 -9.20 -10.42
C HIS A 97 -28.53 -9.47 -8.91
N GLY A 98 -27.93 -8.63 -8.07
CA GLY A 98 -28.10 -8.74 -6.62
C GLY A 98 -27.52 -7.57 -5.84
N ALA A 99 -28.38 -6.61 -5.50
CA ALA A 99 -28.07 -5.54 -4.56
C ALA A 99 -27.70 -6.12 -3.18
N GLY A 100 -26.44 -5.95 -2.76
CA GLY A 100 -25.98 -6.36 -1.43
C GLY A 100 -24.62 -5.76 -1.11
N ALA A 101 -24.59 -4.96 -0.05
CA ALA A 101 -23.46 -4.16 0.40
C ALA A 101 -22.13 -4.92 0.51
N GLY A 102 -21.04 -4.29 0.04
CA GLY A 102 -19.67 -4.75 0.30
C GLY A 102 -18.82 -5.05 -0.93
N SER A 103 -19.15 -4.50 -2.10
CA SER A 103 -18.25 -4.54 -3.25
C SER A 103 -17.05 -3.63 -2.98
N VAL A 104 -15.89 -4.22 -2.65
CA VAL A 104 -14.60 -3.56 -2.84
C VAL A 104 -14.41 -3.36 -4.35
N LYS A 105 -15.06 -2.30 -4.85
CA LYS A 105 -14.94 -1.85 -6.23
C LYS A 105 -13.47 -1.53 -6.47
N SER A 106 -12.89 -2.09 -7.54
CA SER A 106 -11.50 -1.84 -7.92
C SER A 106 -11.23 -0.34 -8.04
N SER A 107 -9.98 0.09 -7.87
CA SER A 107 -9.57 1.50 -7.97
C SER A 107 -10.13 2.21 -9.21
N ALA A 108 -10.20 1.49 -10.35
CA ALA A 108 -10.79 1.99 -11.59
C ALA A 108 -12.31 2.19 -11.52
N ALA A 109 -13.05 1.26 -10.89
CA ALA A 109 -14.50 1.41 -10.69
C ALA A 109 -14.81 2.56 -9.70
N LEU A 110 -13.98 2.74 -8.66
CA LEU A 110 -14.10 3.88 -7.74
C LEU A 110 -13.86 5.23 -8.43
N MET A 111 -12.91 5.32 -9.36
CA MET A 111 -12.71 6.54 -10.16
C MET A 111 -13.92 6.85 -11.04
N GLY A 112 -14.52 5.85 -11.68
CA GLY A 112 -15.75 6.01 -12.46
C GLY A 112 -16.92 6.52 -11.61
N ASP A 113 -17.14 5.90 -10.45
CA ASP A 113 -18.18 6.30 -9.50
C ASP A 113 -17.98 7.73 -8.97
N LEU A 114 -16.73 8.12 -8.68
CA LEU A 114 -16.40 9.47 -8.24
C LEU A 114 -16.72 10.53 -9.29
N GLU A 115 -16.39 10.25 -10.56
CA GLU A 115 -16.69 11.15 -11.66
C GLU A 115 -18.20 11.25 -11.91
N GLU A 116 -18.92 10.13 -11.79
CA GLU A 116 -20.39 10.13 -11.86
C GLU A 116 -21.01 10.98 -10.75
N ILE A 117 -20.53 10.83 -9.50
CA ILE A 117 -21.01 11.62 -8.36
C ILE A 117 -20.72 13.11 -8.57
N ARG A 118 -19.50 13.47 -9.02
CA ARG A 118 -19.15 14.86 -9.35
C ARG A 118 -20.09 15.42 -10.42
N SER A 119 -20.31 14.69 -11.50
CA SER A 119 -21.20 15.12 -12.58
C SER A 119 -22.65 15.31 -12.10
N LYS A 120 -23.14 14.46 -11.18
CA LYS A 120 -24.48 14.60 -10.58
C LYS A 120 -24.57 15.84 -9.69
N ILE A 121 -23.54 16.12 -8.90
CA ILE A 121 -23.45 17.31 -8.06
C ILE A 121 -23.45 18.56 -8.94
N ASP A 122 -22.63 18.60 -9.98
CA ASP A 122 -22.56 19.74 -10.89
C ASP A 122 -23.91 19.97 -11.58
N ARG A 123 -24.53 18.91 -12.11
CA ARG A 123 -25.89 18.99 -12.70
C ARG A 123 -26.91 19.52 -11.70
N PHE A 124 -26.87 19.06 -10.45
CA PHE A 124 -27.78 19.54 -9.40
C PHE A 124 -27.53 21.01 -9.07
N GLN A 125 -26.28 21.42 -8.91
CA GLN A 125 -25.91 22.81 -8.68
C GLN A 125 -26.31 23.71 -9.85
N THR A 126 -26.15 23.24 -11.10
CA THR A 126 -26.55 24.01 -12.28
C THR A 126 -28.06 24.23 -12.30
N ARG A 127 -28.84 23.17 -12.03
CA ARG A 127 -30.31 23.23 -11.94
C ARG A 127 -30.80 24.11 -10.80
N ARG A 128 -30.13 24.05 -9.64
CA ARG A 128 -30.46 24.88 -8.47
C ARG A 128 -29.98 26.32 -8.65
N SER A 129 -28.99 26.57 -9.51
CA SER A 129 -28.52 27.93 -9.75
C SER A 129 -29.64 28.74 -10.41
N LEU A 130 -30.10 29.76 -9.70
CA LEU A 130 -30.97 30.78 -10.27
C LEU A 130 -30.22 31.68 -11.30
N ALA A 131 -28.99 31.31 -11.68
CA ALA A 131 -28.15 32.10 -12.59
C ALA A 131 -28.77 32.20 -13.98
N ASN A 132 -29.53 31.18 -14.38
CA ASN A 132 -30.26 31.16 -15.65
C ASN A 132 -31.50 32.07 -15.66
N TYR A 133 -31.92 32.61 -14.50
CA TYR A 133 -33.11 33.44 -14.37
C TYR A 133 -32.81 34.74 -13.61
N PRO A 134 -32.09 35.69 -14.24
CA PRO A 134 -31.67 36.93 -13.60
C PRO A 134 -32.85 37.80 -13.13
N GLY A 135 -33.99 37.75 -13.83
CA GLY A 135 -35.20 38.48 -13.44
C GLY A 135 -35.81 37.99 -12.12
N LEU A 136 -35.75 36.68 -11.84
CA LEU A 136 -36.20 36.11 -10.57
C LEU A 136 -35.24 36.44 -9.43
N LYS A 137 -33.93 36.38 -9.67
CA LYS A 137 -32.93 36.79 -8.68
C LYS A 137 -33.12 38.25 -8.29
N ALA A 138 -33.30 39.14 -9.27
CA ALA A 138 -33.51 40.56 -9.01
C ALA A 138 -34.79 40.82 -8.20
N SER A 139 -35.91 40.17 -8.53
CA SER A 139 -37.16 40.31 -7.77
C SER A 139 -37.06 39.69 -6.36
N GLN A 140 -36.32 38.59 -6.20
CA GLN A 140 -36.01 37.99 -4.91
C GLN A 140 -35.14 38.90 -4.03
N GLU A 141 -34.09 39.49 -4.59
CA GLU A 141 -33.20 40.41 -3.86
C GLU A 141 -33.93 41.71 -3.48
N ALA A 142 -34.78 42.24 -4.36
CA ALA A 142 -35.65 43.38 -4.06
C ALA A 142 -36.64 43.08 -2.93
N LEU A 143 -37.22 41.88 -2.92
CA LEU A 143 -38.06 41.41 -1.83
C LEU A 143 -37.33 41.30 -0.50
N VAL A 144 -36.17 40.62 -0.51
CA VAL A 144 -35.37 40.40 0.69
C VAL A 144 -34.86 41.71 1.24
N SER A 145 -34.47 42.67 0.38
CA SER A 145 -34.07 44.00 0.82
C SER A 145 -35.23 44.78 1.44
N CYS A 146 -36.44 44.73 0.85
CA CYS A 146 -37.62 45.38 1.44
C CYS A 146 -37.97 44.81 2.83
N TYR A 147 -37.95 43.49 3.00
CA TYR A 147 -38.21 42.89 4.32
C TYR A 147 -37.12 43.21 5.35
N LYS A 148 -35.87 43.39 4.91
CA LYS A 148 -34.78 43.81 5.79
C LYS A 148 -34.94 45.26 6.26
N THR A 149 -35.46 46.15 5.42
CA THR A 149 -35.71 47.56 5.77
C THR A 149 -36.98 47.74 6.61
N HIS A 150 -37.97 46.85 6.46
CA HIS A 150 -39.25 46.90 7.17
C HIS A 150 -39.50 45.65 8.03
N PRO A 151 -38.74 45.42 9.11
CA PRO A 151 -38.84 44.20 9.92
C PRO A 151 -40.16 44.08 10.70
N THR A 152 -40.78 45.21 11.07
CA THR A 152 -42.05 45.26 11.82
C THR A 152 -43.25 45.62 10.95
N SER A 153 -43.04 45.96 9.67
CA SER A 153 -44.09 46.35 8.72
C SER A 153 -43.94 45.57 7.41
N SER A 154 -44.16 44.25 7.49
CA SER A 154 -44.04 43.35 6.35
C SER A 154 -45.09 43.59 5.25
N LEU A 155 -46.18 44.29 5.56
CA LEU A 155 -47.26 44.62 4.63
C LEU A 155 -46.88 45.70 3.62
N ASP A 156 -45.86 46.53 3.91
CA ASP A 156 -45.41 47.59 3.00
C ASP A 156 -44.73 47.03 1.74
N CYS A 157 -44.17 45.81 1.82
CA CYS A 157 -43.46 45.13 0.74
C CYS A 157 -44.36 44.41 -0.28
N TRP A 158 -45.66 44.72 -0.30
CA TRP A 158 -46.65 44.01 -1.12
C TRP A 158 -46.36 44.09 -2.64
N LYS A 159 -45.76 45.20 -3.09
CA LYS A 159 -45.45 45.44 -4.50
C LYS A 159 -44.32 44.53 -4.98
N GLU A 160 -43.28 44.37 -4.17
CA GLU A 160 -42.15 43.49 -4.40
C GLU A 160 -42.62 42.02 -4.39
N ILE A 161 -43.57 41.66 -3.51
CA ILE A 161 -44.19 40.33 -3.49
C ILE A 161 -44.97 40.07 -4.77
N ALA A 162 -45.76 41.04 -5.24
CA ALA A 162 -46.50 40.90 -6.49
C ALA A 162 -45.55 40.70 -7.68
N ASN A 163 -44.46 41.47 -7.74
CA ASN A 163 -43.45 41.34 -8.79
C ASN A 163 -42.75 39.97 -8.77
N PHE A 164 -42.37 39.48 -7.58
CA PHE A 164 -41.79 38.15 -7.44
C PHE A 164 -42.76 37.05 -7.86
N LYS A 165 -44.01 37.10 -7.39
CA LYS A 165 -45.07 36.14 -7.78
C LYS A 165 -45.27 36.10 -9.29
N ASN A 166 -45.28 37.26 -9.96
CA ASN A 166 -45.38 37.32 -11.41
C ASN A 166 -44.17 36.67 -12.10
N SER A 167 -42.95 36.93 -11.61
CA SER A 167 -41.75 36.30 -12.16
C SER A 167 -41.72 34.77 -11.95
N VAL A 168 -42.17 34.28 -10.79
CA VAL A 168 -42.30 32.84 -10.53
C VAL A 168 -43.35 32.22 -11.46
N ALA A 169 -44.52 32.85 -11.61
CA ALA A 169 -45.58 32.34 -12.48
C ALA A 169 -45.16 32.27 -13.96
N GLN A 170 -44.29 33.16 -14.43
CA GLN A 170 -43.71 33.07 -15.78
C GLN A 170 -42.76 31.87 -15.90
N LEU A 171 -41.89 31.67 -14.90
CA LEU A 171 -40.98 30.53 -14.88
C LEU A 171 -41.70 29.19 -14.78
N GLU A 172 -42.73 29.11 -13.96
CA GLU A 172 -43.58 27.92 -13.85
C GLU A 172 -44.20 27.59 -15.21
N LYS A 173 -44.76 28.58 -15.91
CA LYS A 173 -45.32 28.39 -17.26
C LYS A 173 -44.27 27.88 -18.25
N ASP A 174 -43.08 28.45 -18.24
CA ASP A 174 -42.02 28.03 -19.16
C ASP A 174 -41.47 26.65 -18.80
N TYR A 175 -41.36 26.33 -17.50
CA TYR A 175 -40.98 25.00 -17.03
C TYR A 175 -42.02 23.94 -17.43
N PHE A 176 -43.32 24.22 -17.28
CA PHE A 176 -44.37 23.31 -17.73
C PHE A 176 -44.34 23.05 -19.24
N LYS A 177 -43.99 24.05 -20.06
CA LYS A 177 -43.80 23.84 -21.51
C LYS A 177 -42.62 22.92 -21.83
N THR A 178 -41.57 22.90 -21.00
CA THR A 178 -40.41 22.01 -21.21
C THR A 178 -40.65 20.56 -20.77
N LEU A 179 -41.72 20.30 -20.03
CA LEU A 179 -42.11 18.96 -19.56
C LEU A 179 -43.03 18.21 -20.53
N GLN A 180 -43.60 18.91 -21.52
CA GLN A 180 -44.55 18.38 -22.51
C GLN A 180 -43.84 18.02 -23.82
#